data_AF-A0A1M5SWD1-F1
#
_entry.id   AF-A0A1M5SWD1-F1
#
_cell.length_a   1.000
_cell.length_b   1.000
_cell.length_c   1.000
_cell.angle_alpha   90.00
_cell.angle_beta   90.00
_cell.angle_gamma   90.00
#
_symmetry.space_group_name_H-M   'P 1'
#
loop_
_entity.id
_entity.type
_entity.pdbx_description
1 polymer ?
#
loop_
_entity_poly.entity_id
_entity_poly.type
_entity_poly.pdbx_seq_one_letter_code
_entity_poly.pdbx_strand_id
1 'polypeptide(L)'
;MEMKNREAIIETYKLAKAKYEKWGIDTDKVLEDIEKVAISIHCWQGDDVRGFENPEGSLTGGIQATGSYPGAARNPEELRADIDKVLTMIPGKHRLNLHAIYAETNGQKVERNELKPEHFKNWVEWAKERGLGLDFNPSCFSHELSADGLTLSHPDKKVRDFWIEHCKASRKISEYFGKELGTASVTNVWIPDGYKDIPVDRLAPRKRLQESLDEIFKEEINPAYHLDAVECKLFGIGSESYVVGSHEFYMGYALKNNKLLTLDAGHFHPTEVISDKISSVLNFSDELLLHVSRPVRWDSDHVVLLTDELRNIAEEIVRGNFIDRVHIGLDFFDASINRIAAWAIGTRNMIKAMLIAMLEPSDYLKDVEANGDYTTRLALLEEFKTYPSGAIWDYYCLTKEVAVGEEWLEEVQNYEKEVLSKR
;
A
#
# COMPACT_ATOMS: atom_id res chain seq x y z
N MET A 1 -18.67 20.96 25.74
CA MET A 1 -19.16 19.65 25.23
C MET A 1 -17.98 18.72 25.01
N GLU A 2 -16.90 19.23 24.42
CA GLU A 2 -15.59 18.59 24.23
C GLU A 2 -14.99 17.92 25.49
N MET A 3 -14.88 18.63 26.63
CA MET A 3 -14.30 18.03 27.85
C MET A 3 -15.09 16.82 28.39
N LYS A 4 -16.43 16.86 28.33
CA LYS A 4 -17.28 15.74 28.77
C LYS A 4 -17.15 14.52 27.83
N ASN A 5 -16.92 14.76 26.54
CA ASN A 5 -16.68 13.68 25.58
C ASN A 5 -15.31 13.00 25.85
N ARG A 6 -14.27 13.80 26.14
CA ARG A 6 -12.94 13.27 26.51
C ARG A 6 -12.99 12.40 27.78
N GLU A 7 -13.69 12.85 28.82
CA GLU A 7 -13.86 12.08 30.06
C GLU A 7 -14.57 10.75 29.80
N ALA A 8 -15.64 10.75 28.99
CA ALA A 8 -16.38 9.54 28.62
C ALA A 8 -15.51 8.53 27.85
N ILE A 9 -14.67 8.99 26.91
CA ILE A 9 -13.72 8.13 26.17
C ILE A 9 -12.71 7.49 27.14
N ILE A 10 -12.16 8.27 28.09
CA ILE A 10 -11.20 7.76 29.08
C ILE A 10 -11.85 6.73 30.02
N GLU A 11 -13.09 6.96 30.46
CA GLU A 11 -13.82 5.99 31.28
C GLU A 11 -14.13 4.70 30.52
N THR A 12 -14.57 4.82 29.26
CA THR A 12 -14.84 3.66 28.39
C THR A 12 -13.56 2.86 28.12
N TYR A 13 -12.44 3.54 27.91
CA TYR A 13 -11.12 2.92 27.79
C TYR A 13 -10.76 2.09 29.02
N LYS A 14 -10.91 2.65 30.23
CA LYS A 14 -10.61 1.93 31.49
C LYS A 14 -11.43 0.64 31.63
N LEU A 15 -12.71 0.68 31.25
CA LEU A 15 -13.58 -0.50 31.27
C LEU A 15 -13.15 -1.55 30.24
N ALA A 16 -12.74 -1.12 29.04
CA ALA A 16 -12.23 -1.99 28.00
C ALA A 16 -10.90 -2.63 28.40
N LYS A 17 -9.96 -1.83 28.93
CA LYS A 17 -8.68 -2.29 29.47
C LYS A 17 -8.85 -3.41 30.48
N ALA A 18 -9.75 -3.25 31.47
CA ALA A 18 -10.03 -4.29 32.46
C ALA A 18 -10.62 -5.60 31.87
N LYS A 19 -11.23 -5.57 30.67
CA LYS A 19 -11.65 -6.79 29.97
C LYS A 19 -10.48 -7.50 29.28
N TYR A 20 -9.58 -6.75 28.66
CA TYR A 20 -8.38 -7.29 28.00
C TYR A 20 -7.34 -7.82 29.01
N GLU A 21 -7.21 -7.17 30.17
CA GLU A 21 -6.32 -7.61 31.27
C GLU A 21 -6.63 -9.04 31.76
N LYS A 22 -7.89 -9.50 31.66
CA LYS A 22 -8.29 -10.87 32.01
C LYS A 22 -7.60 -11.94 31.15
N TRP A 23 -7.15 -11.55 29.97
CA TRP A 23 -6.43 -12.38 29.01
C TRP A 23 -4.93 -12.11 29.01
N GLY A 24 -4.44 -11.31 29.97
CA GLY A 24 -3.03 -10.92 30.05
C GLY A 24 -2.61 -9.88 29.01
N ILE A 25 -3.56 -9.22 28.35
CA ILE A 25 -3.29 -8.21 27.32
C ILE A 25 -3.15 -6.84 27.98
N ASP A 26 -1.98 -6.22 27.82
CA ASP A 26 -1.70 -4.85 28.26
C ASP A 26 -2.03 -3.87 27.13
N THR A 27 -3.20 -3.21 27.24
CA THR A 27 -3.65 -2.27 26.20
C THR A 27 -2.79 -1.02 26.12
N ASP A 28 -2.15 -0.57 27.20
CA ASP A 28 -1.26 0.60 27.13
C ASP A 28 -0.04 0.26 26.28
N LYS A 29 0.55 -0.94 26.49
CA LYS A 29 1.64 -1.43 25.67
C LYS A 29 1.26 -1.62 24.21
N VAL A 30 0.06 -2.14 23.93
CA VAL A 30 -0.45 -2.25 22.55
C VAL A 30 -0.50 -0.88 21.86
N LEU A 31 -0.89 0.17 22.58
CA LEU A 31 -0.92 1.54 22.05
C LEU A 31 0.48 2.14 21.84
N GLU A 32 1.50 1.65 22.56
CA GLU A 32 2.91 1.98 22.27
C GLU A 32 3.43 1.20 21.05
N ASP A 33 3.08 -0.08 20.94
CA ASP A 33 3.56 -0.97 19.88
C ASP A 33 2.94 -0.63 18.52
N ILE A 34 1.68 -0.18 18.47
CA ILE A 34 1.03 0.21 17.21
C ILE A 34 1.70 1.43 16.54
N GLU A 35 2.44 2.26 17.30
CA GLU A 35 3.21 3.38 16.74
C GLU A 35 4.34 2.94 15.82
N LYS A 36 4.76 1.68 15.90
CA LYS A 36 5.77 1.09 15.01
C LYS A 36 5.19 0.75 13.65
N VAL A 37 3.87 0.66 13.53
CA VAL A 37 3.18 0.33 12.28
C VAL A 37 3.11 1.57 11.40
N ALA A 38 3.89 1.58 10.32
CA ALA A 38 3.81 2.59 9.29
C ALA A 38 3.01 2.06 8.10
N ILE A 39 1.98 2.81 7.68
CA ILE A 39 1.24 2.53 6.45
C ILE A 39 1.78 3.43 5.34
N SER A 40 2.13 2.84 4.20
CA SER A 40 2.52 3.57 3.00
C SER A 40 1.29 3.92 2.19
N ILE A 41 0.88 5.19 2.25
CA ILE A 41 -0.31 5.71 1.59
C ILE A 41 0.04 5.99 0.13
N HIS A 42 -0.70 5.42 -0.80
CA HIS A 42 -0.46 5.63 -2.23
C HIS A 42 -0.87 7.04 -2.70
N CYS A 43 -0.01 7.71 -3.46
CA CYS A 43 -0.30 9.08 -3.92
C CYS A 43 -1.40 9.13 -5.00
N TRP A 44 -1.62 8.05 -5.74
CA TRP A 44 -2.41 8.06 -6.97
C TRP A 44 -3.93 8.07 -6.80
N GLN A 45 -4.42 7.81 -5.58
CA GLN A 45 -5.83 8.00 -5.25
C GLN A 45 -6.24 9.48 -5.28
N GLY A 46 -5.30 10.43 -5.16
CA GLY A 46 -5.59 11.86 -5.12
C GLY A 46 -5.96 12.49 -6.46
N ASP A 47 -5.56 11.86 -7.56
CA ASP A 47 -5.70 12.39 -8.91
C ASP A 47 -6.12 11.33 -9.94
N ASP A 48 -6.61 10.18 -9.50
CA ASP A 48 -7.06 9.07 -10.38
C ASP A 48 -5.94 8.48 -11.24
N VAL A 49 -4.72 8.39 -10.69
CA VAL A 49 -3.54 7.81 -11.37
C VAL A 49 -3.14 8.59 -12.64
N ARG A 50 -3.46 9.89 -12.71
CA ARG A 50 -3.12 10.74 -13.85
C ARG A 50 -1.64 11.13 -13.87
N GLY A 51 -1.08 11.40 -12.69
CA GLY A 51 0.25 11.97 -12.55
C GLY A 51 0.37 13.37 -13.15
N PHE A 52 1.60 13.87 -13.24
CA PHE A 52 1.91 15.22 -13.71
C PHE A 52 2.67 15.25 -15.05
N GLU A 53 3.07 14.07 -15.56
CA GLU A 53 3.71 13.94 -16.87
C GLU A 53 2.73 14.24 -18.02
N ASN A 54 1.52 13.66 -17.97
CA ASN A 54 0.48 13.84 -18.99
C ASN A 54 -0.92 13.71 -18.35
N PRO A 55 -1.37 14.71 -17.57
CA PRO A 55 -2.59 14.61 -16.75
C PRO A 55 -3.89 14.49 -17.58
N GLU A 56 -3.86 14.89 -18.84
CA GLU A 56 -4.98 14.74 -19.79
C GLU A 56 -4.95 13.40 -20.55
N GLY A 57 -3.91 12.59 -20.33
CA GLY A 57 -3.77 11.27 -20.91
C GLY A 57 -4.78 10.27 -20.34
N SER A 58 -5.09 9.23 -21.11
CA SER A 58 -5.91 8.13 -20.62
C SER A 58 -5.08 7.18 -19.76
N LEU A 59 -5.66 6.72 -18.65
CA LEU A 59 -5.11 5.62 -17.86
C LEU A 59 -5.15 4.32 -18.68
N THR A 60 -4.01 3.64 -18.80
CA THR A 60 -3.87 2.34 -19.48
C THR A 60 -3.09 1.35 -18.61
N GLY A 61 -2.79 0.15 -19.14
CA GLY A 61 -2.09 -0.90 -18.39
C GLY A 61 -3.01 -1.92 -17.70
N GLY A 62 -4.31 -1.85 -17.98
CA GLY A 62 -5.29 -2.81 -17.46
C GLY A 62 -5.81 -2.51 -16.06
N ILE A 63 -5.56 -1.30 -15.58
CA ILE A 63 -6.15 -0.68 -14.39
C ILE A 63 -7.08 0.47 -14.79
N GLN A 64 -8.10 0.76 -13.97
CA GLN A 64 -9.06 1.82 -14.26
C GLN A 64 -9.60 2.48 -12.99
N ALA A 65 -9.45 3.81 -12.88
CA ALA A 65 -10.17 4.60 -11.89
C ALA A 65 -11.63 4.79 -12.34
N THR A 66 -12.57 4.28 -11.54
CA THR A 66 -14.00 4.32 -11.88
C THR A 66 -14.74 5.34 -11.03
N GLY A 67 -15.46 6.25 -11.70
CA GLY A 67 -16.20 7.34 -11.07
C GLY A 67 -15.79 8.69 -11.65
N SER A 68 -16.46 9.76 -11.21
CA SER A 68 -16.18 11.13 -11.67
C SER A 68 -16.43 12.14 -10.56
N TYR A 69 -16.10 11.77 -9.33
CA TYR A 69 -16.26 12.64 -8.18
C TYR A 69 -15.35 13.88 -8.33
N PRO A 70 -15.87 15.10 -8.12
CA PRO A 70 -15.12 16.33 -8.35
C PRO A 70 -13.96 16.51 -7.37
N GLY A 71 -13.10 17.50 -7.63
CA GLY A 71 -12.07 17.91 -6.67
C GLY A 71 -10.76 17.14 -6.71
N ALA A 72 -10.53 16.29 -7.71
CA ALA A 72 -9.24 15.63 -7.95
C ALA A 72 -8.09 16.66 -7.94
N ALA A 73 -6.96 16.30 -7.35
CA ALA A 73 -5.74 17.09 -7.45
C ALA A 73 -5.26 17.13 -8.92
N ARG A 74 -4.76 18.28 -9.36
CA ARG A 74 -4.31 18.50 -10.75
C ARG A 74 -2.83 18.81 -10.88
N ASN A 75 -2.16 19.00 -9.75
CA ASN A 75 -0.77 19.39 -9.66
C ASN A 75 -0.16 18.93 -8.32
N PRO A 76 1.18 18.96 -8.19
CA PRO A 76 1.87 18.53 -6.99
C PRO A 76 1.45 19.27 -5.71
N GLU A 77 1.17 20.58 -5.80
CA GLU A 77 0.77 21.41 -4.67
C GLU A 77 -0.61 21.02 -4.13
N GLU A 78 -1.59 20.85 -5.02
CA GLU A 78 -2.93 20.36 -4.68
C GLU A 78 -2.85 18.96 -4.06
N LEU A 79 -2.06 18.06 -4.64
CA LEU A 79 -1.93 16.69 -4.15
C LEU A 79 -1.29 16.65 -2.74
N ARG A 80 -0.22 17.41 -2.52
CA ARG A 80 0.38 17.55 -1.19
C ARG A 80 -0.59 18.14 -0.18
N ALA A 81 -1.37 19.16 -0.56
CA ALA A 81 -2.35 19.78 0.33
C ALA A 81 -3.50 18.82 0.69
N ASP A 82 -3.92 17.96 -0.24
CA ASP A 82 -4.92 16.93 0.02
C ASP A 82 -4.38 15.86 0.96
N ILE A 83 -3.14 15.41 0.76
CA ILE A 83 -2.47 14.45 1.64
C ILE A 83 -2.23 15.05 3.03
N ASP A 84 -1.85 16.33 3.13
CA ASP A 84 -1.72 17.02 4.42
C ASP A 84 -3.03 16.97 5.20
N LYS A 85 -4.17 17.19 4.51
CA LYS A 85 -5.48 17.07 5.13
C LYS A 85 -5.78 15.64 5.58
N VAL A 86 -5.40 14.64 4.78
CA VAL A 86 -5.51 13.22 5.15
C VAL A 86 -4.73 12.92 6.44
N LEU A 87 -3.49 13.41 6.55
CA LEU A 87 -2.62 13.16 7.69
C LEU A 87 -3.15 13.76 9.00
N THR A 88 -3.99 14.79 8.97
CA THR A 88 -4.64 15.31 10.21
C THR A 88 -5.69 14.36 10.77
N MET A 89 -6.16 13.38 10.00
CA MET A 89 -7.25 12.47 10.38
C MET A 89 -6.76 11.05 10.69
N ILE A 90 -5.47 10.75 10.51
CA ILE A 90 -4.92 9.41 10.67
C ILE A 90 -3.89 9.42 11.80
N PRO A 91 -4.06 8.56 12.82
CA PRO A 91 -3.13 8.49 13.94
C PRO A 91 -1.86 7.69 13.59
N GLY A 92 -0.69 8.22 13.94
CA GLY A 92 0.60 7.54 13.83
C GLY A 92 1.58 8.26 12.90
N LYS A 93 2.70 7.60 12.58
CA LYS A 93 3.69 8.07 11.60
C LYS A 93 3.72 7.15 10.41
N HIS A 94 3.64 7.71 9.22
CA HIS A 94 3.34 6.96 8.00
C HIS A 94 4.32 7.28 6.88
N ARG A 95 4.08 6.68 5.73
CA ARG A 95 4.87 6.86 4.52
C ARG A 95 3.96 7.29 3.38
N LEU A 96 4.56 7.88 2.35
CA LEU A 96 3.88 8.14 1.08
C LEU A 96 4.53 7.28 -0.02
N ASN A 97 3.72 6.55 -0.76
CA ASN A 97 4.15 5.76 -1.90
C ASN A 97 3.95 6.56 -3.20
N LEU A 98 5.03 6.87 -3.88
CA LEU A 98 5.05 7.71 -5.08
C LEU A 98 5.22 6.87 -6.34
N HIS A 99 4.60 7.31 -7.43
CA HIS A 99 4.89 6.79 -8.77
C HIS A 99 5.81 7.76 -9.55
N ALA A 100 6.57 7.24 -10.51
CA ALA A 100 7.46 8.03 -11.34
C ALA A 100 6.74 9.16 -12.13
N ILE A 101 5.47 8.95 -12.52
CA ILE A 101 4.66 9.98 -13.19
C ILE A 101 4.31 11.19 -12.31
N TYR A 102 4.62 11.16 -11.00
CA TYR A 102 4.44 12.29 -10.07
C TYR A 102 5.69 13.18 -9.97
N ALA A 103 6.62 13.04 -10.92
CA ALA A 103 7.81 13.88 -11.02
C ALA A 103 7.45 15.36 -11.26
N GLU A 104 8.20 16.25 -10.63
CA GLU A 104 8.06 17.70 -10.77
C GLU A 104 9.14 18.25 -11.71
N THR A 105 8.79 18.36 -12.99
CA THR A 105 9.73 18.75 -14.05
C THR A 105 9.68 20.25 -14.40
N ASN A 106 8.95 21.04 -13.62
CA ASN A 106 8.75 22.48 -13.84
C ASN A 106 8.26 22.82 -15.27
N GLY A 107 7.38 21.98 -15.82
CA GLY A 107 6.82 22.14 -17.16
C GLY A 107 7.74 21.72 -18.30
N GLN A 108 8.92 21.17 -18.02
CA GLN A 108 9.78 20.56 -19.04
C GLN A 108 9.36 19.11 -19.28
N LYS A 109 9.30 18.70 -20.56
CA LYS A 109 9.13 17.29 -20.87
C LYS A 109 10.43 16.56 -20.53
N VAL A 110 10.34 15.57 -19.63
CA VAL A 110 11.44 14.67 -19.29
C VAL A 110 10.96 13.26 -19.59
N GLU A 111 11.70 12.52 -20.40
CA GLU A 111 11.36 11.12 -20.69
C GLU A 111 11.56 10.27 -19.43
N ARG A 112 10.73 9.23 -19.24
CA ARG A 112 10.76 8.41 -18.01
C ARG A 112 12.13 7.81 -17.71
N ASN A 113 12.85 7.37 -18.75
CA ASN A 113 14.21 6.83 -18.62
C ASN A 113 15.28 7.87 -18.27
N GLU A 114 14.93 9.16 -18.24
CA GLU A 114 15.81 10.28 -17.89
C GLU A 114 15.42 10.96 -16.58
N LEU A 115 14.42 10.42 -15.86
CA LEU A 115 14.04 10.93 -14.54
C LEU A 115 15.20 10.80 -13.54
N LYS A 116 15.30 11.77 -12.64
CA LYS A 116 16.40 11.93 -11.70
C LYS A 116 15.88 12.34 -10.32
N PRO A 117 16.70 12.16 -9.26
CA PRO A 117 16.41 12.65 -7.92
C PRO A 117 15.89 14.10 -7.84
N GLU A 118 16.42 15.00 -8.70
CA GLU A 118 16.06 16.41 -8.70
C GLU A 118 14.57 16.66 -9.01
N HIS A 119 13.92 15.79 -9.79
CA HIS A 119 12.49 15.90 -10.10
C HIS A 119 11.60 15.47 -8.93
N PHE A 120 12.16 14.95 -7.83
CA PHE A 120 11.43 14.56 -6.63
C PHE A 120 11.92 15.32 -5.39
N LYS A 121 12.73 16.37 -5.57
CA LYS A 121 13.27 17.17 -4.47
C LYS A 121 12.17 17.76 -3.59
N ASN A 122 11.13 18.35 -4.20
CA ASN A 122 10.03 18.97 -3.46
C ASN A 122 9.24 17.93 -2.64
N TRP A 123 9.07 16.71 -3.15
CA TRP A 123 8.49 15.59 -2.40
C TRP A 123 9.31 15.21 -1.18
N VAL A 124 10.63 15.13 -1.31
CA VAL A 124 11.54 14.85 -0.19
C VAL A 124 11.51 15.96 0.85
N GLU A 125 11.55 17.23 0.42
CA GLU A 125 11.47 18.37 1.35
C GLU A 125 10.13 18.38 2.11
N TRP A 126 9.02 18.18 1.41
CA TRP A 126 7.68 18.05 2.01
C TRP A 126 7.60 16.88 3.00
N ALA A 127 8.15 15.71 2.65
CA ALA A 127 8.16 14.53 3.50
C ALA A 127 9.01 14.74 4.77
N LYS A 128 10.18 15.39 4.66
CA LYS A 128 11.04 15.73 5.80
C LYS A 128 10.33 16.60 6.83
N GLU A 129 9.64 17.65 6.37
CA GLU A 129 8.89 18.55 7.25
C GLU A 129 7.81 17.83 8.07
N ARG A 130 7.28 16.71 7.55
CA ARG A 130 6.23 15.90 8.18
C ARG A 130 6.74 14.63 8.86
N GLY A 131 8.04 14.35 8.76
CA GLY A 131 8.64 13.12 9.29
C GLY A 131 8.11 11.85 8.61
N LEU A 132 7.80 11.91 7.32
CA LEU A 132 7.33 10.78 6.52
C LEU A 132 8.49 10.04 5.84
N GLY A 133 8.35 8.72 5.70
CA GLY A 133 9.14 7.95 4.73
C GLY A 133 8.55 8.07 3.32
N LEU A 134 9.36 7.80 2.29
CA LEU A 134 8.90 7.74 0.90
C LEU A 134 9.21 6.38 0.27
N ASP A 135 8.21 5.78 -0.35
CA ASP A 135 8.32 4.60 -1.21
C ASP A 135 8.11 4.99 -2.68
N PHE A 136 8.50 4.12 -3.60
CA PHE A 136 8.60 4.50 -5.01
C PHE A 136 8.19 3.39 -5.98
N ASN A 137 7.84 3.78 -7.20
CA ASN A 137 7.44 2.85 -8.25
C ASN A 137 7.83 3.40 -9.63
N PRO A 138 8.57 2.67 -10.47
CA PRO A 138 8.59 2.94 -11.90
C PRO A 138 7.16 2.81 -12.46
N SER A 139 6.65 3.85 -13.10
CA SER A 139 5.40 3.78 -13.86
C SER A 139 5.61 3.14 -15.24
N CYS A 140 5.22 1.87 -15.41
CA CYS A 140 5.39 1.12 -16.66
C CYS A 140 4.12 1.03 -17.53
N PHE A 141 3.27 2.06 -17.48
CA PHE A 141 1.95 2.11 -18.14
C PHE A 141 1.58 3.54 -18.57
N SER A 142 0.46 3.75 -19.27
CA SER A 142 0.04 5.09 -19.73
C SER A 142 1.12 5.84 -20.51
N HIS A 143 1.81 5.12 -21.41
CA HIS A 143 2.90 5.66 -22.22
C HIS A 143 2.86 5.08 -23.63
N GLU A 144 3.37 5.82 -24.62
CA GLU A 144 3.41 5.37 -26.02
C GLU A 144 4.17 4.04 -26.15
N LEU A 145 5.31 3.91 -25.46
CA LEU A 145 6.13 2.69 -25.44
C LEU A 145 5.55 1.54 -24.58
N SER A 146 4.36 1.69 -24.00
CA SER A 146 3.60 0.59 -23.37
C SER A 146 2.30 0.28 -24.12
N ALA A 147 2.01 0.97 -25.23
CA ALA A 147 0.74 0.86 -25.95
C ALA A 147 0.49 -0.54 -26.54
N ASP A 148 1.55 -1.29 -26.85
CA ASP A 148 1.47 -2.67 -27.36
C ASP A 148 1.11 -3.69 -26.26
N GLY A 149 0.89 -3.24 -25.02
CA GLY A 149 0.57 -4.09 -23.87
C GLY A 149 1.77 -4.86 -23.31
N LEU A 150 3.00 -4.53 -23.75
CA LEU A 150 4.25 -5.10 -23.28
C LEU A 150 5.30 -4.00 -23.05
N THR A 151 6.14 -4.16 -22.02
CA THR A 151 7.19 -3.22 -21.61
C THR A 151 8.52 -3.96 -21.42
N LEU A 152 8.85 -4.41 -20.21
CA LEU A 152 10.06 -5.16 -19.88
C LEU A 152 10.15 -6.51 -20.60
N SER A 153 9.04 -7.02 -21.10
CA SER A 153 8.98 -8.25 -21.92
C SER A 153 8.72 -8.00 -23.40
N HIS A 154 8.73 -6.75 -23.85
CA HIS A 154 8.48 -6.38 -25.24
C HIS A 154 9.46 -7.07 -26.21
N PRO A 155 9.07 -7.53 -27.42
CA PRO A 155 10.00 -8.19 -28.35
C PRO A 155 11.03 -7.23 -28.96
N ASP A 156 10.68 -5.97 -29.21
CA ASP A 156 11.63 -4.92 -29.62
C ASP A 156 12.57 -4.58 -28.45
N LYS A 157 13.87 -4.70 -28.70
CA LYS A 157 14.92 -4.39 -27.74
C LYS A 157 14.92 -2.91 -27.36
N LYS A 158 14.62 -1.98 -28.28
CA LYS A 158 14.64 -0.54 -27.98
C LYS A 158 13.58 -0.16 -26.95
N VAL A 159 12.39 -0.75 -27.05
CA VAL A 159 11.30 -0.58 -26.07
C VAL A 159 11.72 -1.17 -24.73
N ARG A 160 12.30 -2.39 -24.71
CA ARG A 160 12.81 -2.98 -23.46
C ARG A 160 13.89 -2.13 -22.81
N ASP A 161 14.86 -1.67 -23.60
CA ASP A 161 15.98 -0.85 -23.11
C ASP A 161 15.47 0.44 -22.45
N PHE A 162 14.45 1.10 -23.04
CA PHE A 162 13.80 2.26 -22.43
C PHE A 162 13.23 1.94 -21.04
N TRP A 163 12.46 0.86 -20.91
CA TRP A 163 11.84 0.47 -19.64
C TRP A 163 12.85 -0.02 -18.60
N ILE A 164 13.91 -0.70 -19.03
CA ILE A 164 15.05 -1.09 -18.18
C ILE A 164 15.72 0.16 -17.59
N GLU A 165 16.06 1.14 -18.43
CA GLU A 165 16.72 2.37 -17.97
C GLU A 165 15.80 3.22 -17.08
N HIS A 166 14.49 3.25 -17.34
CA HIS A 166 13.52 3.86 -16.44
C HIS A 166 13.43 3.19 -15.07
N CYS A 167 13.45 1.86 -15.01
CA CYS A 167 13.48 1.15 -13.72
C CYS A 167 14.79 1.42 -12.98
N LYS A 168 15.94 1.43 -13.66
CA LYS A 168 17.24 1.81 -13.06
C LYS A 168 17.23 3.24 -12.52
N ALA A 169 16.72 4.20 -13.29
CA ALA A 169 16.55 5.59 -12.86
C ALA A 169 15.66 5.68 -11.60
N SER A 170 14.58 4.90 -11.56
CA SER A 170 13.67 4.83 -10.41
C SER A 170 14.35 4.30 -9.16
N ARG A 171 15.22 3.29 -9.28
CA ARG A 171 16.03 2.79 -8.16
C ARG A 171 16.97 3.87 -7.61
N LYS A 172 17.52 4.74 -8.47
CA LYS A 172 18.35 5.89 -8.03
C LYS A 172 17.57 6.98 -7.32
N ILE A 173 16.32 7.22 -7.73
CA ILE A 173 15.42 8.15 -7.04
C ILE A 173 15.07 7.61 -5.65
N SER A 174 14.77 6.32 -5.54
CA SER A 174 14.50 5.67 -4.26
C SER A 174 15.74 5.63 -3.33
N GLU A 175 16.93 5.36 -3.87
CA GLU A 175 18.19 5.49 -3.12
C GLU A 175 18.36 6.90 -2.54
N TYR A 176 18.01 7.93 -3.32
CA TYR A 176 18.00 9.31 -2.86
C TYR A 176 16.99 9.54 -1.73
N PHE A 177 15.77 9.00 -1.83
CA PHE A 177 14.78 9.09 -0.75
C PHE A 177 15.32 8.52 0.56
N GLY A 178 15.89 7.31 0.53
CA GLY A 178 16.40 6.70 1.74
C GLY A 178 17.59 7.43 2.36
N LYS A 179 18.48 7.99 1.54
CA LYS A 179 19.58 8.84 2.02
C LYS A 179 19.09 10.12 2.70
N GLU A 180 18.08 10.75 2.12
CA GLU A 180 17.58 12.03 2.63
C GLU A 180 16.66 11.87 3.85
N LEU A 181 15.89 10.79 3.94
CA LEU A 181 14.89 10.57 4.97
C LEU A 181 15.34 9.64 6.11
N GLY A 182 16.48 8.95 5.93
CA GLY A 182 17.05 8.07 6.95
C GLY A 182 16.29 6.77 7.17
N THR A 183 15.42 6.38 6.22
CA THR A 183 14.67 5.13 6.22
C THR A 183 14.66 4.58 4.79
N ALA A 184 14.88 3.27 4.63
CA ALA A 184 14.91 2.66 3.30
C ALA A 184 13.59 2.91 2.54
N SER A 185 13.72 3.24 1.27
CA SER A 185 12.59 3.39 0.34
C SER A 185 12.36 2.07 -0.39
N VAL A 186 11.14 1.55 -0.37
CA VAL A 186 10.80 0.35 -1.15
C VAL A 186 10.43 0.79 -2.57
N THR A 187 11.15 0.29 -3.58
CA THR A 187 10.77 0.46 -4.98
C THR A 187 10.07 -0.77 -5.50
N ASN A 188 8.79 -0.64 -5.83
CA ASN A 188 7.99 -1.75 -6.32
C ASN A 188 7.84 -1.74 -7.85
N VAL A 189 8.25 -2.82 -8.49
CA VAL A 189 8.19 -3.00 -9.95
C VAL A 189 6.95 -3.80 -10.31
N TRP A 190 5.92 -3.06 -10.77
CA TRP A 190 4.74 -3.60 -11.42
C TRP A 190 4.73 -3.25 -12.91
N ILE A 191 4.30 -4.20 -13.76
CA ILE A 191 4.19 -3.99 -15.21
C ILE A 191 2.87 -4.56 -15.77
N PRO A 192 2.28 -3.96 -16.81
CA PRO A 192 1.03 -4.41 -17.40
C PRO A 192 1.19 -5.56 -18.42
N ASP A 193 2.41 -6.06 -18.59
CA ASP A 193 2.81 -6.98 -19.65
C ASP A 193 1.92 -8.22 -19.73
N GLY A 194 1.17 -8.35 -20.82
CA GLY A 194 0.25 -9.47 -21.00
C GLY A 194 -0.41 -9.51 -22.37
N TYR A 195 -1.33 -10.45 -22.53
CA TYR A 195 -2.13 -10.60 -23.74
C TYR A 195 -3.60 -10.74 -23.38
N LYS A 196 -4.43 -9.99 -24.11
CA LYS A 196 -5.89 -10.04 -24.01
C LYS A 196 -6.45 -11.44 -24.27
N ASP A 197 -5.94 -12.11 -25.30
CA ASP A 197 -6.45 -13.40 -25.80
C ASP A 197 -5.37 -14.50 -25.71
N ILE A 198 -5.74 -15.73 -26.04
CA ILE A 198 -4.95 -16.95 -25.87
C ILE A 198 -3.57 -16.82 -26.54
N PRO A 199 -2.46 -16.78 -25.76
CA PRO A 199 -1.13 -16.73 -26.34
C PRO A 199 -0.63 -18.10 -26.79
N VAL A 200 0.19 -18.09 -27.85
CA VAL A 200 0.91 -19.27 -28.34
C VAL A 200 2.16 -19.55 -27.51
N ASP A 201 2.91 -18.51 -27.14
CA ASP A 201 4.18 -18.60 -26.43
C ASP A 201 4.15 -17.78 -25.13
N ARG A 202 4.07 -18.49 -23.99
CA ARG A 202 4.16 -17.90 -22.65
C ARG A 202 5.60 -17.86 -22.12
N LEU A 203 6.54 -18.54 -22.76
CA LEU A 203 7.92 -18.66 -22.29
C LEU A 203 8.76 -17.47 -22.76
N ALA A 204 8.70 -17.11 -24.04
CA ALA A 204 9.59 -16.07 -24.57
C ALA A 204 9.41 -14.69 -23.90
N PRO A 205 8.18 -14.19 -23.61
CA PRO A 205 8.02 -12.96 -22.84
C PRO A 205 8.60 -13.07 -21.42
N ARG A 206 8.38 -14.19 -20.72
CA ARG A 206 8.93 -14.41 -19.37
C ARG A 206 10.46 -14.45 -19.36
N LYS A 207 11.08 -15.06 -20.37
CA LYS A 207 12.53 -15.06 -20.51
C LYS A 207 13.07 -13.64 -20.71
N ARG A 208 12.41 -12.83 -21.55
CA ARG A 208 12.78 -11.41 -21.72
C ARG A 208 12.59 -10.62 -20.44
N LEU A 209 11.49 -10.84 -19.72
CA LEU A 209 11.26 -10.19 -18.42
C LEU A 209 12.37 -10.54 -17.42
N GLN A 210 12.76 -11.81 -17.32
CA GLN A 210 13.87 -12.22 -16.46
C GLN A 210 15.17 -11.51 -16.85
N GLU A 211 15.54 -11.50 -18.14
CA GLU A 211 16.73 -10.81 -18.65
C GLU A 211 16.70 -9.30 -18.35
N SER A 212 15.52 -8.67 -18.48
CA SER A 212 15.32 -7.25 -18.16
C SER A 212 15.48 -6.97 -16.66
N LEU A 213 14.87 -7.77 -15.79
CA LEU A 213 14.99 -7.62 -14.34
C LEU A 213 16.43 -7.86 -13.86
N ASP A 214 17.12 -8.86 -14.43
CA ASP A 214 18.52 -9.14 -14.12
C ASP A 214 19.41 -7.93 -14.45
N GLU A 215 19.13 -7.23 -15.56
CA GLU A 215 19.84 -6.00 -15.93
C GLU A 215 19.42 -4.80 -15.07
N ILE A 216 18.15 -4.67 -14.68
CA ILE A 216 17.65 -3.63 -13.77
C ILE A 216 18.33 -3.72 -12.41
N PHE A 217 18.41 -4.94 -11.85
CA PHE A 217 18.91 -5.20 -10.50
C PHE A 217 20.41 -5.48 -10.42
N LYS A 218 21.11 -5.42 -11.55
CA LYS A 218 22.56 -5.63 -11.64
C LYS A 218 23.38 -4.68 -10.77
N GLU A 219 22.95 -3.43 -10.67
CA GLU A 219 23.58 -2.48 -9.76
C GLU A 219 23.10 -2.75 -8.33
N GLU A 220 24.03 -3.05 -7.44
CA GLU A 220 23.74 -3.16 -6.01
C GLU A 220 23.59 -1.77 -5.38
N ILE A 221 22.52 -1.58 -4.61
CA ILE A 221 22.26 -0.36 -3.85
C ILE A 221 22.19 -0.77 -2.38
N ASN A 222 22.68 0.10 -1.49
CA ASN A 222 22.69 -0.19 -0.05
C ASN A 222 21.25 -0.40 0.48
N PRO A 223 20.95 -1.56 1.10
CA PRO A 223 19.62 -1.87 1.63
C PRO A 223 19.16 -0.94 2.75
N ALA A 224 20.08 -0.21 3.39
CA ALA A 224 19.74 0.83 4.36
C ALA A 224 19.00 2.03 3.73
N TYR A 225 19.09 2.21 2.40
CA TYR A 225 18.47 3.31 1.69
C TYR A 225 17.40 2.85 0.69
N HIS A 226 17.48 1.63 0.19
CA HIS A 226 16.63 1.18 -0.91
C HIS A 226 16.41 -0.33 -0.86
N LEU A 227 15.16 -0.73 -1.09
CA LEU A 227 14.77 -2.13 -1.24
C LEU A 227 14.04 -2.31 -2.57
N ASP A 228 14.36 -3.37 -3.28
CA ASP A 228 13.75 -3.72 -4.57
C ASP A 228 12.61 -4.74 -4.34
N ALA A 229 11.41 -4.43 -4.85
CA ALA A 229 10.25 -5.33 -4.82
C ALA A 229 9.70 -5.62 -6.23
N VAL A 230 9.09 -6.79 -6.40
CA VAL A 230 8.44 -7.20 -7.66
C VAL A 230 7.01 -7.66 -7.41
N GLU A 231 6.08 -7.20 -8.24
CA GLU A 231 4.66 -7.41 -8.03
C GLU A 231 3.99 -8.21 -9.15
N CYS A 232 3.37 -9.32 -8.76
CA CYS A 232 2.57 -10.13 -9.69
C CYS A 232 1.16 -9.57 -9.87
N LYS A 233 0.56 -9.91 -11.02
CA LYS A 233 -0.86 -9.74 -11.27
C LYS A 233 -1.43 -10.98 -11.95
N LEU A 234 -2.65 -11.37 -11.61
CA LEU A 234 -3.34 -12.47 -12.28
C LEU A 234 -3.80 -12.06 -13.69
N PHE A 235 -4.52 -10.95 -13.78
CA PHE A 235 -5.01 -10.40 -15.03
C PHE A 235 -5.32 -8.90 -14.89
N GLY A 236 -5.34 -8.17 -16.00
CA GLY A 236 -5.86 -6.80 -16.09
C GLY A 236 -6.84 -6.66 -17.26
N ILE A 237 -7.55 -5.55 -17.32
CA ILE A 237 -8.46 -5.27 -18.45
C ILE A 237 -7.62 -5.04 -19.72
N GLY A 238 -7.79 -5.88 -20.75
CA GLY A 238 -6.92 -5.92 -21.92
C GLY A 238 -5.70 -6.85 -21.81
N SER A 239 -5.51 -7.52 -20.68
CA SER A 239 -4.49 -8.57 -20.45
C SER A 239 -5.07 -9.81 -19.77
N GLU A 240 -6.32 -10.14 -20.08
CA GLU A 240 -7.16 -11.10 -19.35
C GLU A 240 -6.64 -12.55 -19.43
N SER A 241 -6.12 -12.97 -20.59
CA SER A 241 -5.80 -14.37 -20.85
C SER A 241 -4.40 -14.77 -20.41
N TYR A 242 -3.53 -13.79 -20.17
CA TYR A 242 -2.14 -14.01 -19.80
C TYR A 242 -1.46 -12.74 -19.31
N VAL A 243 -0.81 -12.85 -18.15
CA VAL A 243 0.14 -11.87 -17.63
C VAL A 243 1.53 -12.49 -17.59
N VAL A 244 2.53 -11.74 -18.04
CA VAL A 244 3.93 -12.20 -18.11
C VAL A 244 4.48 -12.41 -16.70
N GLY A 245 4.39 -11.38 -15.87
CA GLY A 245 4.76 -11.38 -14.46
C GLY A 245 3.72 -12.06 -13.56
N SER A 246 3.55 -13.36 -13.72
CA SER A 246 2.62 -14.15 -12.88
C SER A 246 3.17 -14.38 -11.47
N HIS A 247 2.32 -14.87 -10.57
CA HIS A 247 2.70 -15.16 -9.19
C HIS A 247 3.92 -16.08 -9.08
N GLU A 248 3.92 -17.23 -9.75
CA GLU A 248 5.04 -18.17 -9.70
C GLU A 248 6.32 -17.60 -10.31
N PHE A 249 6.18 -16.73 -11.33
CA PHE A 249 7.33 -16.07 -11.93
C PHE A 249 8.01 -15.16 -10.91
N TYR A 250 7.26 -14.26 -10.27
CA TYR A 250 7.83 -13.31 -9.32
C TYR A 250 8.19 -13.94 -7.98
N MET A 251 7.45 -14.93 -7.49
CA MET A 251 7.85 -15.71 -6.33
C MET A 251 9.20 -16.39 -6.59
N GLY A 252 9.36 -17.07 -7.74
CA GLY A 252 10.63 -17.69 -8.11
C GLY A 252 11.76 -16.69 -8.31
N TYR A 253 11.46 -15.54 -8.94
CA TYR A 253 12.44 -14.49 -9.19
C TYR A 253 12.91 -13.80 -7.89
N ALA A 254 11.98 -13.43 -7.01
CA ALA A 254 12.25 -12.76 -5.75
C ALA A 254 13.12 -13.63 -4.84
N LEU A 255 12.75 -14.89 -4.65
CA LEU A 255 13.50 -15.83 -3.82
C LEU A 255 14.90 -16.11 -4.37
N LYS A 256 15.03 -16.28 -5.69
CA LYS A 256 16.33 -16.56 -6.32
C LYS A 256 17.30 -15.37 -6.23
N ASN A 257 16.78 -14.15 -6.33
CA ASN A 257 17.58 -12.94 -6.46
C ASN A 257 17.58 -12.05 -5.20
N ASN A 258 17.05 -12.57 -4.08
CA ASN A 258 16.92 -11.86 -2.80
C ASN A 258 16.25 -10.49 -2.96
N LYS A 259 15.05 -10.48 -3.56
CA LYS A 259 14.21 -9.31 -3.72
C LYS A 259 12.93 -9.47 -2.90
N LEU A 260 12.32 -8.37 -2.53
CA LEU A 260 11.00 -8.39 -1.90
C LEU A 260 9.98 -8.94 -2.91
N LEU A 261 9.08 -9.79 -2.43
CA LEU A 261 7.85 -10.11 -3.15
C LEU A 261 6.78 -9.10 -2.72
N THR A 262 6.06 -8.53 -3.67
CA THR A 262 4.86 -7.74 -3.40
C THR A 262 3.63 -8.62 -3.54
N LEU A 263 2.79 -8.66 -2.51
CA LEU A 263 1.48 -9.30 -2.54
C LEU A 263 0.40 -8.23 -2.49
N ASP A 264 -0.30 -8.04 -3.61
CA ASP A 264 -1.49 -7.19 -3.67
C ASP A 264 -2.76 -8.02 -3.43
N ALA A 265 -3.63 -7.57 -2.51
CA ALA A 265 -4.85 -8.27 -2.14
C ALA A 265 -5.85 -8.46 -3.29
N GLY A 266 -5.76 -7.66 -4.36
CA GLY A 266 -6.62 -7.65 -5.54
C GLY A 266 -6.10 -8.49 -6.71
N HIS A 267 -4.83 -8.90 -6.65
CA HIS A 267 -4.11 -9.46 -7.80
C HIS A 267 -4.20 -10.98 -7.99
N PHE A 268 -5.07 -11.66 -7.25
CA PHE A 268 -5.12 -13.13 -7.18
C PHE A 268 -6.44 -13.73 -7.68
N HIS A 269 -6.54 -15.07 -7.70
CA HIS A 269 -7.74 -15.76 -8.18
C HIS A 269 -8.94 -15.50 -7.26
N PRO A 270 -10.18 -15.71 -7.74
CA PRO A 270 -11.34 -15.69 -6.87
C PRO A 270 -11.13 -16.61 -5.66
N THR A 271 -11.40 -16.09 -4.46
CA THR A 271 -11.21 -16.76 -3.14
C THR A 271 -9.76 -16.93 -2.67
N GLU A 272 -8.78 -16.62 -3.51
CA GLU A 272 -7.37 -16.60 -3.10
C GLU A 272 -7.11 -15.35 -2.24
N VAL A 273 -6.39 -15.54 -1.13
CA VAL A 273 -6.15 -14.51 -0.12
C VAL A 273 -4.66 -14.35 0.12
N ILE A 274 -4.22 -13.13 0.46
CA ILE A 274 -2.81 -12.84 0.69
C ILE A 274 -2.41 -13.14 2.13
N SER A 275 -3.36 -13.14 3.07
CA SER A 275 -3.13 -13.55 4.46
C SER A 275 -2.41 -14.91 4.56
N ASP A 276 -2.94 -15.94 3.88
CA ASP A 276 -2.35 -17.30 3.82
C ASP A 276 -0.91 -17.34 3.25
N LYS A 277 -0.56 -16.36 2.42
CA LYS A 277 0.74 -16.31 1.74
C LYS A 277 1.84 -15.70 2.61
N ILE A 278 1.49 -14.86 3.59
CA ILE A 278 2.46 -14.08 4.39
C ILE A 278 3.44 -15.01 5.10
N SER A 279 2.94 -15.95 5.91
CA SER A 279 3.76 -16.90 6.65
C SER A 279 4.52 -17.85 5.72
N SER A 280 3.91 -18.25 4.60
CA SER A 280 4.57 -19.08 3.58
C SER A 280 5.76 -18.38 2.93
N VAL A 281 5.64 -17.11 2.55
CA VAL A 281 6.73 -16.35 1.91
C VAL A 281 7.83 -16.01 2.91
N LEU A 282 7.48 -15.59 4.13
CA LEU A 282 8.45 -15.18 5.15
C LEU A 282 9.25 -16.34 5.77
N ASN A 283 8.93 -17.59 5.42
CA ASN A 283 9.81 -18.74 5.66
C ASN A 283 11.05 -18.74 4.74
N PHE A 284 10.99 -18.07 3.58
CA PHE A 284 12.03 -18.09 2.56
C PHE A 284 12.56 -16.71 2.18
N SER A 285 11.91 -15.64 2.64
CA SER A 285 12.30 -14.25 2.43
C SER A 285 12.44 -13.53 3.78
N ASP A 286 13.42 -12.64 3.90
CA ASP A 286 13.62 -11.83 5.10
C ASP A 286 12.50 -10.81 5.29
N GLU A 287 12.03 -10.21 4.19
CA GLU A 287 11.02 -9.15 4.21
C GLU A 287 9.96 -9.38 3.11
N LEU A 288 8.84 -8.66 3.19
CA LEU A 288 7.70 -8.73 2.27
C LEU A 288 7.08 -7.34 2.08
N LEU A 289 6.63 -7.01 0.88
CA LEU A 289 5.77 -5.84 0.63
C LEU A 289 4.32 -6.31 0.46
N LEU A 290 3.39 -5.63 1.12
CA LEU A 290 1.96 -5.81 0.91
C LEU A 290 1.37 -4.58 0.25
N HIS A 291 0.55 -4.79 -0.78
CA HIS A 291 -0.39 -3.78 -1.25
C HIS A 291 -1.80 -4.21 -0.81
N VAL A 292 -2.34 -3.51 0.17
CA VAL A 292 -3.66 -3.83 0.72
C VAL A 292 -4.70 -3.03 -0.06
N SER A 293 -5.48 -3.76 -0.84
CA SER A 293 -6.56 -3.28 -1.70
C SER A 293 -7.86 -4.05 -1.41
N ARG A 294 -8.96 -3.71 -2.10
CA ARG A 294 -10.20 -4.50 -2.04
C ARG A 294 -10.70 -4.86 -3.44
N PRO A 295 -10.49 -6.10 -3.92
CA PRO A 295 -11.07 -6.55 -5.17
C PRO A 295 -12.59 -6.73 -5.06
N VAL A 296 -13.31 -6.28 -6.07
CA VAL A 296 -14.75 -6.51 -6.24
C VAL A 296 -14.94 -7.22 -7.57
N ARG A 297 -14.75 -8.55 -7.54
CA ARG A 297 -14.81 -9.51 -8.66
C ARG A 297 -13.64 -9.46 -9.65
N TRP A 298 -12.95 -8.33 -9.72
CA TRP A 298 -11.71 -8.15 -10.44
C TRP A 298 -10.82 -7.25 -9.59
N ASP A 299 -9.60 -7.01 -10.06
CA ASP A 299 -8.70 -6.06 -9.45
C ASP A 299 -9.19 -4.62 -9.67
N SER A 300 -10.14 -4.23 -8.83
CA SER A 300 -11.00 -3.07 -9.02
C SER A 300 -10.64 -1.89 -8.12
N ASP A 301 -9.57 -2.01 -7.34
CA ASP A 301 -8.98 -0.91 -6.59
C ASP A 301 -9.97 -0.16 -5.70
N HIS A 302 -10.86 -0.88 -5.00
CA HIS A 302 -11.77 -0.24 -4.06
C HIS A 302 -11.09 0.01 -2.73
N VAL A 303 -11.57 1.04 -2.03
CA VAL A 303 -11.13 1.39 -0.68
C VAL A 303 -11.19 0.20 0.27
N VAL A 304 -10.10 0.02 1.01
CA VAL A 304 -9.95 -0.98 2.07
C VAL A 304 -10.98 -0.79 3.18
N LEU A 305 -11.66 -1.88 3.52
CA LEU A 305 -12.67 -1.94 4.59
C LEU A 305 -12.18 -2.88 5.69
N LEU A 306 -12.69 -2.71 6.90
CA LEU A 306 -12.47 -3.66 8.00
C LEU A 306 -13.24 -4.98 7.77
N THR A 307 -12.78 -5.76 6.78
CA THR A 307 -13.31 -7.06 6.38
C THR A 307 -12.59 -8.19 7.10
N ASP A 308 -13.08 -9.42 6.92
CA ASP A 308 -12.40 -10.62 7.40
C ASP A 308 -10.98 -10.75 6.83
N GLU A 309 -10.77 -10.51 5.53
CA GLU A 309 -9.44 -10.63 4.94
C GLU A 309 -8.46 -9.55 5.46
N LEU A 310 -8.93 -8.30 5.64
CA LEU A 310 -8.05 -7.27 6.23
C LEU A 310 -7.61 -7.66 7.65
N ARG A 311 -8.53 -8.22 8.42
CA ARG A 311 -8.23 -8.73 9.76
C ARG A 311 -7.27 -9.91 9.70
N ASN A 312 -7.47 -10.87 8.80
CA ASN A 312 -6.57 -12.01 8.63
C ASN A 312 -5.16 -11.56 8.25
N ILE A 313 -5.01 -10.56 7.37
CA ILE A 313 -3.71 -9.98 7.01
C ILE A 313 -3.01 -9.44 8.27
N ALA A 314 -3.71 -8.61 9.04
CA ALA A 314 -3.15 -8.03 10.27
C ALA A 314 -2.83 -9.10 11.33
N GLU A 315 -3.70 -10.10 11.48
CA GLU A 315 -3.53 -11.23 12.39
C GLU A 315 -2.28 -12.05 12.01
N GLU A 316 -2.04 -12.34 10.73
CA GLU A 316 -0.83 -13.04 10.29
C GLU A 316 0.45 -12.23 10.55
N ILE A 317 0.42 -10.92 10.33
CA ILE A 317 1.57 -10.03 10.62
C ILE A 317 1.88 -10.05 12.13
N VAL A 318 0.86 -9.89 12.98
CA VAL A 318 1.03 -9.82 14.44
C VAL A 318 1.38 -11.18 15.03
N ARG A 319 0.62 -12.24 14.70
CA ARG A 319 0.88 -13.61 15.19
C ARG A 319 2.25 -14.11 14.78
N GLY A 320 2.72 -13.73 13.59
CA GLY A 320 4.04 -14.09 13.08
C GLY A 320 5.20 -13.28 13.64
N ASN A 321 4.95 -12.21 14.42
CA ASN A 321 5.94 -11.22 14.82
C ASN A 321 6.66 -10.59 13.60
N PHE A 322 5.89 -10.26 12.56
CA PHE A 322 6.40 -9.78 11.27
C PHE A 322 6.28 -8.26 11.07
N ILE A 323 5.95 -7.49 12.11
CA ILE A 323 5.76 -6.04 12.01
C ILE A 323 6.98 -5.33 11.40
N ASP A 324 8.20 -5.74 11.81
CA ASP A 324 9.45 -5.15 11.28
C ASP A 324 9.91 -5.75 9.94
N ARG A 325 9.19 -6.78 9.44
CA ARG A 325 9.54 -7.53 8.22
C ARG A 325 8.55 -7.30 7.08
N VAL A 326 7.42 -6.67 7.36
CA VAL A 326 6.34 -6.46 6.40
C VAL A 326 6.15 -4.96 6.17
N HIS A 327 6.42 -4.53 4.94
CA HIS A 327 6.11 -3.19 4.48
C HIS A 327 4.64 -3.14 4.08
N ILE A 328 3.82 -2.35 4.78
CA ILE A 328 2.38 -2.28 4.53
C ILE A 328 2.08 -1.05 3.66
N GLY A 329 1.81 -1.27 2.38
CA GLY A 329 1.27 -0.28 1.46
C GLY A 329 -0.23 -0.44 1.28
N LEU A 330 -0.91 0.66 0.96
CA LEU A 330 -2.27 0.62 0.41
C LEU A 330 -2.19 0.72 -1.10
N ASP A 331 -3.11 0.08 -1.82
CA ASP A 331 -3.29 0.28 -3.25
C ASP A 331 -4.78 0.28 -3.59
N PHE A 332 -5.34 1.44 -3.89
CA PHE A 332 -6.71 1.57 -4.39
C PHE A 332 -6.90 2.95 -5.03
N PHE A 333 -7.92 3.13 -5.84
CA PHE A 333 -8.25 4.41 -6.46
C PHE A 333 -9.72 4.48 -6.84
N ASP A 334 -10.55 4.79 -5.85
CA ASP A 334 -11.99 5.00 -6.04
C ASP A 334 -12.25 6.47 -6.43
N ALA A 335 -12.52 6.70 -7.71
CA ALA A 335 -12.84 8.00 -8.26
C ALA A 335 -14.35 8.34 -8.14
N SER A 336 -15.16 7.50 -7.49
CA SER A 336 -16.60 7.71 -7.33
C SER A 336 -16.98 8.43 -6.03
N ILE A 337 -16.03 8.58 -5.12
CA ILE A 337 -16.19 9.27 -3.82
C ILE A 337 -15.12 10.32 -3.60
N ASN A 338 -15.23 11.07 -2.49
CA ASN A 338 -14.20 12.01 -2.06
C ASN A 338 -12.88 11.27 -1.77
N ARG A 339 -11.80 11.67 -2.44
CA ARG A 339 -10.48 11.02 -2.41
C ARG A 339 -9.81 11.11 -1.03
N ILE A 340 -10.03 12.21 -0.30
CA ILE A 340 -9.56 12.38 1.08
C ILE A 340 -10.29 11.41 2.02
N ALA A 341 -11.60 11.22 1.83
CA ALA A 341 -12.35 10.21 2.57
C ALA A 341 -11.88 8.79 2.24
N ALA A 342 -11.59 8.50 0.96
CA ALA A 342 -11.08 7.19 0.54
C ALA A 342 -9.79 6.82 1.30
N TRP A 343 -8.81 7.72 1.33
CA TRP A 343 -7.58 7.50 2.10
C TRP A 343 -7.82 7.40 3.61
N ALA A 344 -8.61 8.30 4.19
CA ALA A 344 -8.89 8.28 5.62
C ALA A 344 -9.56 6.96 6.04
N ILE A 345 -10.54 6.47 5.27
CA ILE A 345 -11.22 5.19 5.50
C ILE A 345 -10.22 4.04 5.40
N GLY A 346 -9.51 3.92 4.28
CA GLY A 346 -8.61 2.78 4.04
C GLY A 346 -7.48 2.70 5.06
N THR A 347 -6.82 3.82 5.34
CA THR A 347 -5.69 3.87 6.27
C THR A 347 -6.14 3.61 7.70
N ARG A 348 -7.22 4.27 8.17
CA ARG A 348 -7.77 4.01 9.52
C ARG A 348 -8.22 2.56 9.66
N ASN A 349 -8.76 1.94 8.61
CA ASN A 349 -9.16 0.53 8.65
C ASN A 349 -7.97 -0.42 8.77
N MET A 350 -6.88 -0.17 8.05
CA MET A 350 -5.65 -0.97 8.20
C MET A 350 -5.08 -0.86 9.62
N ILE A 351 -5.03 0.36 10.19
CA ILE A 351 -4.57 0.56 11.57
C ILE A 351 -5.50 -0.11 12.58
N LYS A 352 -6.83 -0.03 12.39
CA LYS A 352 -7.81 -0.75 13.23
C LYS A 352 -7.61 -2.27 13.17
N ALA A 353 -7.34 -2.82 11.99
CA ALA A 353 -7.09 -4.26 11.85
C ALA A 353 -5.83 -4.67 12.62
N MET A 354 -4.74 -3.89 12.52
CA MET A 354 -3.51 -4.10 13.30
C MET A 354 -3.78 -4.00 14.81
N LEU A 355 -4.53 -2.98 15.25
CA LEU A 355 -4.91 -2.82 16.66
C LEU A 355 -5.70 -4.04 17.17
N ILE A 356 -6.70 -4.50 16.40
CA ILE A 356 -7.51 -5.66 16.76
C ILE A 356 -6.65 -6.92 16.86
N ALA A 357 -5.72 -7.12 15.93
CA ALA A 357 -4.79 -8.24 15.96
C ALA A 357 -3.85 -8.19 17.18
N MET A 358 -3.37 -7.01 17.57
CA MET A 358 -2.55 -6.83 18.79
C MET A 358 -3.34 -7.01 20.10
N LEU A 359 -4.66 -6.92 20.04
CA LEU A 359 -5.58 -7.15 21.17
C LEU A 359 -6.08 -8.61 21.23
N GLU A 360 -5.49 -9.52 20.45
CA GLU A 360 -5.78 -10.94 20.49
C GLU A 360 -4.86 -11.66 21.51
N PRO A 361 -5.36 -12.64 22.28
CA PRO A 361 -4.52 -13.48 23.14
C PRO A 361 -3.84 -14.59 22.31
N SER A 362 -3.04 -14.21 21.31
CA SER A 362 -2.54 -15.13 20.30
C SER A 362 -1.71 -16.29 20.87
N ASP A 363 -0.89 -16.06 21.90
CA ASP A 363 -0.09 -17.14 22.53
C ASP A 363 -0.99 -18.21 23.15
N TYR A 364 -2.04 -17.79 23.86
CA TYR A 364 -3.03 -18.73 24.43
C TYR A 364 -3.79 -19.48 23.34
N LEU A 365 -4.19 -18.80 22.26
CA LEU A 365 -4.88 -19.44 21.14
C LEU A 365 -4.00 -20.45 20.41
N LYS A 366 -2.70 -20.16 20.23
CA LYS A 366 -1.71 -21.10 19.68
C LYS A 366 -1.52 -22.31 20.58
N ASP A 367 -1.47 -22.14 21.89
CA ASP A 367 -1.36 -23.26 22.84
C ASP A 367 -2.61 -24.15 22.79
N VAL A 368 -3.80 -23.55 22.76
CA VAL A 368 -5.08 -24.27 22.62
C VAL A 368 -5.13 -25.05 21.29
N GLU A 369 -4.68 -24.43 20.19
CA GLU A 369 -4.60 -25.06 18.87
C GLU A 369 -3.63 -26.24 18.86
N ALA A 370 -2.42 -26.08 19.42
CA ALA A 370 -1.40 -27.11 19.49
C ALA A 370 -1.86 -28.33 20.32
N ASN A 371 -2.74 -28.11 21.30
CA ASN A 371 -3.35 -29.16 22.11
C ASN A 371 -4.60 -29.80 21.46
N GLY A 372 -5.00 -29.34 20.28
CA GLY A 372 -6.15 -29.88 19.55
C GLY A 372 -7.53 -29.45 20.07
N ASP A 373 -7.60 -28.47 20.97
CA ASP A 373 -8.87 -27.92 21.47
C ASP A 373 -9.44 -26.88 20.49
N TYR A 374 -9.87 -27.38 19.34
CA TYR A 374 -10.42 -26.55 18.27
C TYR A 374 -11.74 -25.87 18.67
N THR A 375 -12.43 -26.38 19.69
CA THR A 375 -13.66 -25.77 20.22
C THR A 375 -13.33 -24.47 20.94
N THR A 376 -12.41 -24.49 21.91
CA THR A 376 -11.99 -23.26 22.59
C THR A 376 -11.37 -22.28 21.61
N ARG A 377 -10.52 -22.76 20.67
CA ARG A 377 -9.91 -21.90 19.64
C ARG A 377 -10.97 -21.13 18.86
N LEU A 378 -11.94 -21.84 18.27
CA LEU A 378 -12.97 -21.22 17.45
C LEU A 378 -13.90 -20.32 18.29
N ALA A 379 -14.32 -20.78 19.47
CA ALA A 379 -15.21 -20.00 20.33
C ALA A 379 -14.58 -18.67 20.73
N LEU A 380 -13.31 -18.65 21.12
CA LEU A 380 -12.65 -17.42 21.52
C LEU A 380 -12.36 -16.49 20.34
N LEU A 381 -11.93 -17.02 19.19
CA LEU A 381 -11.77 -16.21 17.98
C LEU A 381 -13.06 -15.45 17.62
N GLU A 382 -14.23 -16.08 17.79
CA GLU A 382 -15.52 -15.42 17.56
C GLU A 382 -15.89 -14.43 18.68
N GLU A 383 -15.70 -14.79 19.96
CA GLU A 383 -16.00 -13.89 21.08
C GLU A 383 -15.19 -12.58 21.00
N PHE A 384 -13.92 -12.67 20.62
CA PHE A 384 -13.03 -11.50 20.46
C PHE A 384 -13.49 -10.54 19.35
N LYS A 385 -14.31 -10.95 18.39
CA LYS A 385 -14.92 -10.03 17.41
C LYS A 385 -15.84 -8.99 18.05
N THR A 386 -16.36 -9.28 19.25
CA THR A 386 -17.26 -8.40 20.00
C THR A 386 -16.62 -7.83 21.27
N TYR A 387 -15.32 -8.06 21.47
CA TYR A 387 -14.56 -7.36 22.50
C TYR A 387 -14.49 -5.86 22.20
N PRO A 388 -14.31 -5.00 23.22
CA PRO A 388 -14.45 -3.54 23.08
C PRO A 388 -13.22 -2.89 22.44
N SER A 389 -12.77 -3.36 21.27
CA SER A 389 -11.64 -2.79 20.52
C SER A 389 -11.91 -1.35 20.09
N GLY A 390 -13.17 -1.00 19.81
CA GLY A 390 -13.58 0.38 19.51
C GLY A 390 -13.21 1.38 20.61
N ALA A 391 -13.33 0.99 21.89
CA ALA A 391 -12.95 1.86 23.01
C ALA A 391 -11.44 2.08 23.09
N ILE A 392 -10.64 1.08 22.70
CA ILE A 392 -9.18 1.21 22.61
C ILE A 392 -8.80 2.12 21.44
N TRP A 393 -9.46 1.95 20.30
CA TRP A 393 -9.29 2.79 19.11
C TRP A 393 -9.65 4.26 19.34
N ASP A 394 -10.78 4.53 20.00
CA ASP A 394 -11.22 5.91 20.26
C ASP A 394 -10.27 6.61 21.23
N TYR A 395 -9.78 5.88 22.24
CA TYR A 395 -8.74 6.39 23.13
C TYR A 395 -7.42 6.64 22.39
N TYR A 396 -7.02 5.75 21.49
CA TYR A 396 -5.85 5.96 20.64
C TYR A 396 -5.97 7.25 19.81
N CYS A 397 -7.08 7.42 19.09
CA CYS A 397 -7.36 8.65 18.33
C CYS A 397 -7.29 9.90 19.22
N LEU A 398 -7.92 9.83 20.41
CA LEU A 398 -7.89 10.92 21.38
C LEU A 398 -6.46 11.29 21.82
N THR A 399 -5.61 10.29 22.09
CA THR A 399 -4.21 10.52 22.50
C THR A 399 -3.32 11.04 21.37
N LYS A 400 -3.72 10.82 20.13
CA LYS A 400 -3.03 11.32 18.93
C LYS A 400 -3.61 12.62 18.40
N GLU A 401 -4.58 13.19 19.11
CA GLU A 401 -5.22 14.46 18.76
C GLU A 401 -5.83 14.44 17.34
N VAL A 402 -6.28 13.28 16.89
CA VAL A 402 -7.05 13.11 15.65
C VAL A 402 -8.52 12.87 15.96
N ALA A 403 -9.39 13.15 15.00
CA ALA A 403 -10.84 13.03 15.21
C ALA A 403 -11.27 11.60 15.60
N VAL A 404 -12.18 11.52 16.57
CA VAL A 404 -12.70 10.27 17.13
C VAL A 404 -13.99 9.88 16.40
N GLY A 405 -14.24 8.58 16.24
CA GLY A 405 -15.45 8.10 15.57
C GLY A 405 -15.60 8.65 14.14
N GLU A 406 -16.74 9.25 13.86
CA GLU A 406 -17.15 9.87 12.61
C GLU A 406 -16.77 11.36 12.47
N GLU A 407 -16.21 11.99 13.51
CA GLU A 407 -15.93 13.44 13.51
C GLU A 407 -15.02 13.89 12.35
N TRP A 408 -14.10 13.02 11.89
CA TRP A 408 -13.24 13.29 10.73
C TRP A 408 -14.03 13.52 9.43
N LEU A 409 -15.26 13.02 9.33
CA LEU A 409 -16.08 13.22 8.13
C LEU A 409 -16.50 14.69 7.98
N GLU A 410 -16.76 15.39 9.09
CA GLU A 410 -17.06 16.83 9.07
C GLU A 410 -15.85 17.63 8.56
N GLU A 411 -14.64 17.22 8.94
CA GLU A 411 -13.40 17.82 8.44
C GLU A 411 -13.24 17.66 6.92
N VAL A 412 -13.59 16.50 6.37
CA VAL A 412 -13.58 16.27 4.91
C VAL A 412 -14.62 17.13 4.23
N GLN A 413 -15.85 17.18 4.74
CA GLN A 413 -16.94 18.00 4.19
C GLN A 413 -16.59 19.49 4.18
N ASN A 414 -15.94 19.97 5.24
CA ASN A 414 -15.47 21.36 5.31
C ASN A 414 -14.36 21.63 4.29
N TYR A 415 -13.36 20.75 4.19
CA TYR A 415 -12.29 20.88 3.20
C TYR A 415 -12.82 20.82 1.76
N GLU A 416 -13.80 19.97 1.50
CA GLU A 416 -14.47 19.90 0.22
C GLU A 416 -15.16 21.21 -0.15
N LYS A 417 -15.94 21.77 0.78
CA LYS A 417 -16.62 23.04 0.58
C LYS A 417 -15.65 24.21 0.40
N GLU A 418 -14.54 24.22 1.11
CA GLU A 418 -13.62 25.36 1.12
C GLU A 418 -12.52 25.28 0.06
N VAL A 419 -12.13 24.08 -0.35
CA VAL A 419 -10.99 23.83 -1.26
C VAL A 419 -11.43 23.05 -2.49
N LEU A 420 -11.91 21.80 -2.32
CA LEU A 420 -12.10 20.88 -3.45
C LEU A 420 -13.16 21.35 -4.45
N SER A 421 -14.26 21.94 -3.97
CA SER A 421 -15.38 22.44 -4.79
C SER A 421 -15.01 23.64 -5.68
N LYS A 422 -13.81 24.20 -5.50
CA LYS A 422 -13.27 25.31 -6.30
C LYS A 422 -12.33 24.83 -7.42
N ARG A 423 -12.13 23.53 -7.57
CA ARG A 423 -11.23 22.92 -8.57
C ARG A 423 -11.96 22.55 -9.84
#